data_AF-A0A328Q4L4-F1
#
_entry.id   AF-A0A328Q4L4-F1
#
_cell.length_a   1.000
_cell.length_b   1.000
_cell.length_c   1.000
_cell.angle_alpha   90.00
_cell.angle_beta   90.00
_cell.angle_gamma   90.00
#
_symmetry.space_group_name_H-M   'P 1'
#
loop_
_entity.id
_entity.type
_entity.pdbx_description
1 polymer ?
#
loop_
_entity_poly.entity_id
_entity_poly.type
_entity_poly.pdbx_seq_one_letter_code
_entity_poly.pdbx_strand_id
1 'polypeptide(L)'
;MKSSIRKIALAVSFLAFSAVFLSSMYNFSSLIFPGINYIYQGLGVSVAPNLVTNIVFDFRGFDTLGEALILVSAVVTTMLVFGRGKVNLGGDDDE
;
A
#
# COMPACT_ATOMS: atom_id res chain seq x y z
N MET A 1 -29.08 41.50 -10.05
CA MET A 1 -27.75 41.65 -10.69
C MET A 1 -26.57 41.13 -9.86
N LYS A 2 -26.34 41.57 -8.61
CA LYS A 2 -25.15 41.16 -7.81
C LYS A 2 -25.02 39.63 -7.59
N SER A 3 -26.14 38.91 -7.39
CA SER A 3 -26.15 37.46 -7.21
C SER A 3 -25.74 36.69 -8.48
N SER A 4 -26.19 37.15 -9.66
CA SER A 4 -25.85 36.51 -10.95
C SER A 4 -24.37 36.67 -11.29
N ILE A 5 -23.78 37.84 -11.02
CA ILE A 5 -22.34 38.08 -11.19
C ILE A 5 -21.52 37.18 -10.26
N ARG A 6 -21.94 37.00 -9.00
CA ARG A 6 -21.27 36.07 -8.06
C ARG A 6 -21.30 34.62 -8.55
N LYS A 7 -22.43 34.17 -9.10
CA LYS A 7 -22.58 32.82 -9.66
C LYS A 7 -21.68 32.59 -10.88
N ILE A 8 -21.59 33.58 -11.77
CA ILE A 8 -20.71 33.52 -12.94
C ILE A 8 -19.24 33.51 -12.51
N ALA A 9 -18.85 34.39 -11.58
CA ALA A 9 -17.49 34.42 -11.04
C ALA A 9 -17.10 33.09 -10.38
N LEU A 10 -18.02 32.49 -9.61
CA LEU A 10 -17.83 31.17 -9.03
C LEU A 10 -17.66 30.09 -10.09
N ALA A 11 -18.52 30.06 -11.11
CA ALA A 11 -18.43 29.08 -12.20
C ALA A 11 -17.11 29.19 -12.98
N VAL A 12 -16.66 30.42 -13.26
CA VAL A 12 -15.37 30.68 -13.92
C VAL A 12 -14.21 30.26 -13.04
N SER A 13 -14.23 30.58 -11.75
CA SER A 13 -13.18 30.14 -10.82
C SER A 13 -13.12 28.62 -10.68
N PHE A 14 -14.27 27.95 -10.68
CA PHE A 14 -14.35 26.50 -10.61
C PHE A 14 -13.81 25.84 -11.89
N LEU A 15 -14.16 26.37 -13.05
CA LEU A 15 -13.63 25.89 -14.33
C LEU A 15 -12.12 26.11 -14.44
N ALA A 16 -11.62 27.27 -14.03
CA ALA A 16 -10.19 27.57 -14.01
C ALA A 16 -9.44 26.62 -13.07
N PHE A 17 -9.97 26.40 -11.86
CA PHE A 17 -9.42 25.45 -10.90
C PHE A 17 -9.43 24.02 -11.46
N SER A 18 -10.54 23.55 -12.01
CA SER A 18 -10.64 22.23 -12.63
C SER A 18 -9.65 22.05 -13.78
N ALA A 19 -9.47 23.06 -14.63
CA ALA A 19 -8.52 23.01 -15.73
C ALA A 19 -7.07 22.89 -15.23
N VAL A 20 -6.70 23.71 -14.24
CA VAL A 20 -5.36 23.65 -13.62
C VAL A 20 -5.15 22.32 -12.90
N PHE A 21 -6.16 21.83 -12.18
CA PHE A 21 -6.11 20.56 -11.46
C PHE A 21 -5.92 19.37 -12.42
N LEU A 22 -6.73 19.30 -13.48
CA LEU A 22 -6.64 18.24 -14.48
C LEU A 22 -5.31 18.30 -15.25
N SER A 23 -4.84 19.52 -15.58
CA SER A 23 -3.52 19.71 -16.19
C SER A 23 -2.41 19.23 -15.25
N SER A 24 -2.52 19.52 -13.94
CA SER A 24 -1.55 19.06 -12.95
C SER A 24 -1.56 17.53 -12.82
N MET A 25 -2.73 16.88 -12.80
CA MET A 25 -2.83 15.42 -12.78
C MET A 25 -2.24 14.77 -14.04
N TYR A 26 -2.49 15.35 -15.22
CA TYR A 26 -1.93 14.85 -16.47
C TYR A 26 -0.40 14.93 -16.49
N ASN A 27 0.16 16.07 -16.10
CA ASN A 27 1.61 16.22 -16.01
C ASN A 27 2.21 15.30 -14.94
N PHE A 28 1.52 15.11 -13.81
CA PHE A 28 1.96 14.20 -12.75
C PHE A 28 2.06 12.75 -13.24
N SER A 29 1.14 12.29 -14.10
CA SER A 29 1.16 10.93 -14.66
C SER A 29 2.49 10.59 -15.36
N SER A 30 3.06 11.56 -16.08
CA SER A 30 4.35 11.39 -16.78
C SER A 30 5.58 11.30 -15.84
N LEU A 31 5.42 11.73 -14.59
CA LEU A 31 6.47 11.69 -13.56
C LEU A 31 6.42 10.42 -12.71
N ILE A 32 5.34 9.63 -12.82
CA ILE A 32 5.24 8.36 -12.10
C ILE A 32 6.09 7.33 -12.83
N PHE A 33 7.18 6.91 -12.20
CA PHE A 33 7.90 5.72 -12.63
C PHE A 33 7.10 4.51 -12.13
N PRO A 34 6.49 3.70 -13.02
CA PRO A 34 5.81 2.49 -12.57
C PRO A 34 6.88 1.57 -12.00
N GLY A 35 6.83 1.29 -10.70
CA GLY A 35 7.77 0.39 -10.01
C GLY A 35 7.64 -1.08 -10.42
N ILE A 36 7.13 -1.34 -11.63
CA ILE A 36 6.87 -2.65 -12.24
C ILE A 36 7.21 -2.54 -13.72
N ASN A 37 7.91 -3.56 -14.25
CA ASN A 37 8.27 -3.64 -15.66
C ASN A 37 7.01 -3.79 -16.56
N TYR A 38 6.95 -3.06 -17.67
CA TYR A 38 5.88 -3.15 -18.67
C TYR A 38 5.69 -4.57 -19.25
N ILE A 39 6.77 -5.34 -19.38
CA ILE A 39 6.73 -6.73 -19.82
C ILE A 39 5.96 -7.59 -18.81
N TYR A 40 6.19 -7.40 -17.50
CA TYR A 40 5.46 -8.11 -16.46
C TYR A 40 3.98 -7.72 -16.41
N GLN A 41 3.64 -6.47 -16.69
CA GLN A 41 2.24 -6.04 -16.80
C GLN A 41 1.53 -6.66 -18.01
N GLY A 42 2.22 -6.77 -19.15
CA GLY A 42 1.65 -7.32 -20.38
C GLY A 42 1.53 -8.84 -20.39
N LEU A 43 2.54 -9.56 -19.88
CA LEU A 43 2.60 -11.03 -19.89
C LEU A 43 2.17 -11.66 -18.57
N GLY A 44 2.02 -10.87 -17.50
CA GLY A 44 1.82 -11.41 -16.16
C GLY A 44 0.55 -12.26 -16.02
N VAL A 45 -0.52 -11.90 -16.74
CA VAL A 45 -1.77 -12.67 -16.79
C VAL A 45 -1.66 -13.99 -17.56
N SER A 46 -0.66 -14.12 -18.44
CA SER A 46 -0.36 -15.37 -19.16
C SER A 46 0.41 -16.38 -18.31
N VAL A 47 1.15 -15.91 -17.30
CA VAL A 47 1.83 -16.77 -16.32
C VAL A 47 0.84 -17.27 -15.27
N ALA A 48 0.06 -16.35 -14.69
CA ALA A 48 -0.97 -16.68 -13.70
C ALA A 48 -2.18 -15.74 -13.84
N PRO A 49 -3.42 -16.20 -13.58
CA PRO A 49 -4.61 -15.38 -13.78
C PRO A 49 -4.65 -14.09 -12.95
N ASN A 50 -3.97 -14.07 -11.80
CA ASN A 50 -3.93 -12.92 -10.90
C ASN A 50 -2.58 -12.18 -11.03
N LEU A 51 -2.64 -11.01 -11.66
CA LEU A 51 -1.48 -10.17 -11.90
C LEU A 51 -0.84 -9.66 -10.60
N VAL A 52 -1.66 -9.33 -9.58
CA VAL A 52 -1.15 -8.81 -8.30
C VAL A 52 -0.32 -9.88 -7.60
N THR A 53 -0.82 -11.12 -7.53
CA THR A 53 -0.05 -12.22 -6.94
C THR A 53 1.23 -12.50 -7.71
N ASN A 54 1.21 -12.39 -9.04
CA ASN A 54 2.40 -12.56 -9.84
C ASN A 54 3.45 -11.48 -9.54
N ILE A 55 3.02 -10.22 -9.38
CA ILE A 55 3.95 -9.14 -9.01
C ILE A 55 4.53 -9.34 -7.62
N VAL A 56 3.72 -9.63 -6.60
CA VAL A 56 4.22 -9.69 -5.21
C VAL A 56 5.01 -10.96 -4.91
N PHE A 57 4.71 -12.09 -5.56
CA PHE A 57 5.42 -13.36 -5.31
C PHE A 57 6.55 -13.67 -6.30
N ASP A 58 6.53 -13.11 -7.51
CA ASP A 58 7.60 -13.31 -8.51
C ASP A 58 8.47 -12.03 -8.64
N PHE A 59 7.96 -10.98 -9.27
CA PHE A 59 8.73 -9.77 -9.58
C PHE A 59 9.28 -9.03 -8.33
N ARG A 60 8.48 -8.94 -7.26
CA ARG A 60 8.83 -8.34 -5.95
C ARG A 60 8.86 -9.38 -4.83
N GLY A 61 9.23 -10.62 -5.16
CA GLY A 61 9.25 -11.73 -4.20
C GLY A 61 10.12 -11.47 -2.97
N PHE A 62 11.21 -10.70 -3.10
CA PHE A 62 12.08 -10.35 -1.96
C PHE A 62 11.41 -9.43 -0.94
N ASP A 63 10.54 -8.51 -1.37
CA ASP A 63 9.80 -7.64 -0.45
C ASP A 63 8.81 -8.49 0.38
N THR A 64 8.08 -9.40 -0.28
CA THR A 64 7.16 -10.35 0.38
C THR A 64 7.89 -11.36 1.28
N LEU A 65 9.07 -11.82 0.88
CA LEU A 65 9.93 -12.65 1.73
C LEU A 65 10.35 -11.90 2.99
N GLY A 66 10.71 -10.62 2.85
CA GLY A 66 11.01 -9.73 3.97
C GLY A 66 9.83 -9.57 4.92
N GLU A 67 8.62 -9.34 4.39
CA GLU A 67 7.39 -9.28 5.18
C GLU A 67 7.17 -10.57 5.98
N ALA A 68 7.31 -11.74 5.34
CA ALA A 68 7.17 -13.03 6.01
C ALA A 68 8.21 -13.23 7.13
N LEU A 69 9.48 -12.86 6.88
CA LEU A 69 10.54 -12.93 7.89
C LEU A 69 10.25 -12.01 9.08
N ILE A 70 9.74 -10.79 8.82
CA ILE A 70 9.34 -9.86 9.89
C ILE A 70 8.23 -10.50 10.74
N LEU A 71 7.21 -11.10 10.14
CA LEU A 71 6.14 -11.78 10.88
C LEU A 71 6.66 -12.94 11.72
N VAL A 72 7.53 -13.79 11.17
CA VAL A 72 8.17 -14.88 11.92
C VAL A 72 8.98 -14.34 13.10
N SER A 73 9.80 -13.30 12.87
CA SER A 73 10.60 -12.68 13.92
C SER A 73 9.74 -12.07 15.03
N ALA A 74 8.60 -11.47 14.69
CA ALA A 74 7.66 -10.90 15.64
C ALA A 74 7.03 -11.98 16.53
N VAL A 75 6.63 -13.11 15.94
CA VAL A 75 6.08 -14.25 16.69
C VAL A 75 7.13 -14.84 17.63
N VAL A 76 8.35 -15.10 17.13
CA VAL A 76 9.45 -15.63 17.95
C VAL A 76 9.79 -14.68 19.10
N THR A 77 9.90 -13.38 18.83
CA THR A 77 10.19 -12.37 19.86
C THR A 77 9.09 -12.33 20.92
N THR A 78 7.82 -12.34 20.51
CA THR A 78 6.68 -12.34 21.42
C THR A 78 6.68 -13.60 22.30
N MET A 79 6.99 -14.77 21.73
CA MET A 79 7.11 -16.02 22.48
C MET A 79 8.29 -16.01 23.44
N LEU A 80 9.43 -15.42 23.09
CA LEU A 80 10.57 -15.31 24.01
C LEU A 80 10.28 -14.36 25.18
N VAL A 81 9.63 -13.23 24.92
CA VAL A 81 9.31 -12.22 25.95
C VAL A 81 8.19 -12.68 26.87
N PHE A 82 7.11 -13.25 26.31
CA PHE A 82 5.89 -13.57 27.07
C PHE A 82 5.64 -15.08 27.23
N GLY A 83 6.26 -15.93 26.42
CA GLY A 83 5.97 -17.37 26.40
C GLY A 83 6.45 -18.15 27.62
N ARG A 84 7.26 -17.54 28.51
CA ARG A 84 7.57 -18.09 29.85
C ARG A 84 6.97 -17.28 31.01
N GLY A 85 6.25 -16.19 30.76
CA GLY A 85 5.87 -15.23 31.81
C GLY A 85 4.38 -15.23 32.14
N LYS A 86 4.02 -15.93 33.23
CA LYS A 86 2.77 -15.88 34.07
C LYS A 86 1.86 -17.11 34.13
N VAL A 87 2.18 -18.25 33.52
CA VAL A 87 1.51 -19.50 33.93
C VAL A 87 2.32 -20.09 35.08
N ASN A 88 1.89 -19.82 36.31
CA ASN A 88 2.35 -20.57 37.46
C ASN A 88 1.78 -21.99 37.29
N LEU A 89 2.60 -22.93 36.82
CA LEU A 89 2.20 -24.32 36.56
C LEU A 89 2.03 -25.13 37.86
N GLY A 90 2.01 -24.49 39.03
CA GLY A 90 1.70 -25.15 40.30
C GLY A 90 2.70 -26.25 40.64
N GLY A 91 3.99 -25.95 40.49
CA GLY A 91 5.01 -26.72 41.20
C GLY A 91 4.96 -26.27 42.65
N ASP A 92 4.48 -27.12 43.54
CA ASP A 92 4.50 -26.88 44.98
C ASP A 92 5.96 -26.72 45.42
N ASP A 93 6.38 -25.48 45.67
CA ASP A 93 7.64 -25.15 46.33
C ASP A 93 7.43 -25.25 47.86
N ASP A 94 7.22 -26.46 48.38
CA ASP A 94 7.19 -26.73 49.82
C ASP A 94 8.21 -27.84 50.17
N GLU A 95 9.51 -27.48 50.19
CA GLU A 95 10.53 -27.96 51.13
C GLU A 95 11.22 -26.76 51.80
#